data_AF-D1W545-F1
#
_entry.id   AF-D1W545-F1
#
_cell.length_a   1.000
_cell.length_b   1.000
_cell.length_c   1.000
_cell.angle_alpha   90.00
_cell.angle_beta   90.00
_cell.angle_gamma   90.00
#
_symmetry.space_group_name_H-M   'P 1'
#
loop_
_entity.id
_entity.type
_entity.pdbx_description
1 polymer ?
#
loop_
_entity_poly.entity_id
_entity_poly.type
_entity_poly.pdbx_seq_one_letter_code
_entity_poly.pdbx_strand_id
1 'polypeptide(L)'
;MKIRLTIILTIVGSVLIGLCACTDHKNEEQLRDTANTFAQAYFNWQFNDALAHCTPSSQRWISYAASQVKQDDVDKLRSAEQGARSEIKKIHYDEGDSVASVVMKIENFLSMDSLEAVGHFVESATYTLQLVQLNKQWKVRLTELPRRDSPLHDY
;
A
#
# COMPACT_ATOMS: atom_id res chain seq x y z
N MET A 1 -9.49 -53.28 52.09
CA MET A 1 -10.24 -52.01 51.96
C MET A 1 -9.54 -50.91 52.76
N LYS A 2 -8.89 -49.96 52.08
CA LYS A 2 -8.55 -48.56 52.46
C LYS A 2 -7.38 -48.10 51.57
N ILE A 3 -7.72 -47.64 50.38
CA ILE A 3 -6.82 -46.99 49.42
C ILE A 3 -6.50 -45.60 50.00
N ARG A 4 -5.24 -45.33 50.34
CA ARG A 4 -4.81 -44.01 50.82
C ARG A 4 -4.26 -43.20 49.66
N LEU A 5 -5.07 -42.22 49.29
CA LEU A 5 -4.88 -41.09 48.40
C LEU A 5 -3.62 -40.27 48.78
N THR A 6 -2.64 -40.12 47.90
CA THR A 6 -1.61 -39.07 48.06
C THR A 6 -0.97 -38.65 46.73
N ILE A 7 -1.30 -37.41 46.36
CA ILE A 7 -0.49 -36.40 45.65
C ILE A 7 -0.36 -36.55 44.12
N ILE A 8 -1.31 -35.88 43.47
CA ILE A 8 -1.21 -35.28 42.14
C ILE A 8 0.02 -34.35 42.15
N LEU A 9 1.11 -34.78 41.52
CA LEU A 9 2.22 -33.89 41.17
C LEU A 9 1.86 -33.26 39.82
N THR A 10 1.26 -32.08 39.90
CA THR A 10 0.95 -31.20 38.77
C THR A 10 2.23 -30.86 38.00
N ILE A 11 2.48 -31.55 36.90
CA ILE A 11 3.38 -31.08 35.86
C ILE A 11 2.64 -29.95 35.14
N VAL A 12 2.67 -28.76 35.72
CA VAL A 12 2.45 -27.50 35.00
C VAL A 12 3.72 -27.27 34.18
N GLY A 13 3.84 -28.03 33.10
CA GLY A 13 4.93 -27.96 32.16
C GLY A 13 4.39 -27.54 30.80
N SER A 14 4.75 -26.33 30.39
CA SER A 14 4.87 -25.95 28.98
C SER A 14 3.57 -25.67 28.21
N VAL A 15 2.92 -24.54 28.49
CA VAL A 15 2.13 -23.84 27.46
C VAL A 15 2.65 -22.40 27.35
N LEU A 16 3.79 -22.24 26.68
CA LEU A 16 4.35 -20.94 26.28
C LEU A 16 4.96 -21.05 24.88
N ILE A 17 4.25 -21.68 23.94
CA ILE A 17 4.65 -21.75 22.55
C ILE A 17 3.52 -21.16 21.70
N GLY A 18 3.80 -20.04 21.02
CA GLY A 18 3.16 -19.73 19.73
C GLY A 18 2.24 -18.53 19.60
N LEU A 19 2.49 -17.38 20.25
CA LEU A 19 1.72 -16.14 19.98
C LEU A 19 2.29 -15.25 18.85
N CYS A 20 3.39 -15.65 18.19
CA CYS A 20 4.06 -14.81 17.19
C CYS A 20 3.32 -14.69 15.85
N ALA A 21 2.44 -15.64 15.50
CA ALA A 21 1.73 -15.62 14.21
C ALA A 21 0.66 -14.51 14.09
N CYS A 22 0.10 -14.06 15.22
CA CYS A 22 -0.95 -13.04 15.23
C CYS A 22 -0.43 -11.63 14.92
N THR A 23 0.83 -11.35 15.21
CA THR A 23 1.44 -10.05 14.94
C THR A 23 1.79 -9.87 13.48
N ASP A 24 2.28 -10.92 12.82
CA ASP A 24 2.68 -10.86 11.41
C ASP A 24 1.47 -10.71 10.48
N HIS A 25 0.37 -11.42 10.78
CA HIS A 25 -0.86 -11.30 9.99
C HIS A 25 -1.45 -9.88 10.01
N LYS A 26 -1.49 -9.24 11.19
CA LYS A 26 -1.96 -7.85 11.33
C LYS A 26 -1.03 -6.84 10.65
N ASN A 27 0.27 -7.14 10.61
CA ASN A 27 1.26 -6.28 9.99
C ASN A 27 1.09 -6.26 8.45
N GLU A 28 0.92 -7.43 7.83
CA GLU A 28 0.64 -7.51 6.37
C GLU A 28 -0.73 -6.91 6.02
N GLU A 29 -1.77 -7.14 6.83
CA GLU A 29 -3.08 -6.54 6.61
C GLU A 29 -3.00 -5.00 6.55
N GLN A 30 -2.30 -4.40 7.50
CA GLN A 30 -2.13 -2.94 7.52
C GLN A 30 -1.27 -2.42 6.36
N LEU A 31 -0.28 -3.19 5.91
CA LEU A 31 0.48 -2.89 4.68
C LEU A 31 -0.43 -2.86 3.46
N ARG A 32 -1.25 -3.92 3.29
CA ARG A 32 -2.19 -4.06 2.17
C ARG A 32 -3.22 -2.94 2.15
N ASP A 33 -3.81 -2.64 3.30
CA ASP A 33 -4.75 -1.53 3.46
C ASP A 33 -4.12 -0.18 3.09
N THR A 34 -2.89 0.07 3.57
CA THR A 34 -2.16 1.30 3.26
C THR A 34 -1.89 1.43 1.76
N ALA A 35 -1.44 0.36 1.11
CA ALA A 35 -1.15 0.35 -0.32
C ALA A 35 -2.43 0.56 -1.16
N ASN A 36 -3.52 -0.15 -0.84
CA ASN A 36 -4.80 -0.03 -1.55
C ASN A 36 -5.42 1.36 -1.36
N THR A 37 -5.53 1.83 -0.12
CA THR A 37 -6.16 3.14 0.16
C THR A 37 -5.34 4.28 -0.42
N PHE A 38 -4.00 4.21 -0.34
CA PHE A 38 -3.14 5.17 -1.04
C PHE A 38 -3.36 5.14 -2.55
N ALA A 39 -3.33 3.97 -3.19
CA ALA A 39 -3.47 3.85 -4.64
C ALA A 39 -4.85 4.35 -5.09
N GLN A 40 -5.92 3.95 -4.40
CA GLN A 40 -7.28 4.41 -4.66
C GLN A 40 -7.37 5.94 -4.58
N ALA A 41 -6.83 6.55 -3.52
CA ALA A 41 -6.86 7.99 -3.36
C ALA A 41 -5.99 8.72 -4.41
N TYR A 42 -4.75 8.27 -4.59
CA TYR A 42 -3.77 8.91 -5.49
C TYR A 42 -4.23 8.89 -6.94
N PHE A 43 -4.69 7.75 -7.46
CA PHE A 43 -5.10 7.60 -8.86
C PHE A 43 -6.49 8.17 -9.16
N ASN A 44 -7.28 8.52 -8.13
CA ASN A 44 -8.49 9.33 -8.25
C ASN A 44 -8.26 10.82 -7.86
N TRP A 45 -6.99 11.25 -7.77
CA TRP A 45 -6.56 12.62 -7.44
C TRP A 45 -7.14 13.18 -6.14
N GLN A 46 -7.44 12.31 -5.19
CA GLN A 46 -7.77 12.65 -3.81
C GLN A 46 -6.47 12.83 -3.03
N PHE A 47 -5.66 13.82 -3.43
CA PHE A 47 -4.29 13.97 -2.93
C PHE A 47 -4.20 14.22 -1.42
N ASN A 48 -5.18 14.89 -0.83
CA ASN A 48 -5.25 15.08 0.62
C ASN A 48 -5.44 13.75 1.36
N ASP A 49 -6.26 12.85 0.82
CA ASP A 49 -6.50 11.53 1.41
C ASP A 49 -5.27 10.64 1.22
N ALA A 50 -4.65 10.67 0.03
CA ALA A 50 -3.40 9.96 -0.25
C ALA A 50 -2.28 10.36 0.72
N LEU A 51 -2.18 11.65 1.06
CA LEU A 51 -1.16 12.18 1.98
C LEU A 51 -1.22 11.54 3.38
N ALA A 52 -2.41 11.14 3.86
CA ALA A 52 -2.57 10.51 5.18
C ALA A 52 -1.83 9.16 5.28
N HIS A 53 -1.60 8.50 4.13
CA HIS A 53 -0.94 7.20 4.02
C HIS A 53 0.56 7.32 3.73
N CYS A 54 1.06 8.53 3.55
CA CYS A 54 2.45 8.80 3.20
C CYS A 54 3.36 9.03 4.41
N THR A 55 4.66 8.85 4.22
CA THR A 55 5.67 9.38 5.16
C THR A 55 5.70 10.92 5.10
N PRO A 56 6.13 11.63 6.16
CA PRO A 56 6.27 13.08 6.13
C PRO A 56 7.15 13.60 4.98
N SER A 57 8.24 12.90 4.67
CA SER A 57 9.15 13.27 3.56
C SER A 57 8.48 13.21 2.17
N SER A 58 7.39 12.46 2.05
CA SER A 58 6.65 12.25 0.80
C SER A 58 5.68 13.39 0.49
N GLN A 59 5.37 14.25 1.46
CA GLN A 59 4.43 15.37 1.29
C GLN A 59 4.76 16.23 0.08
N ARG A 60 6.06 16.52 -0.14
CA ARG A 60 6.52 17.34 -1.27
C ARG A 60 6.09 16.78 -2.62
N TRP A 61 6.01 15.46 -2.78
CA TRP A 61 5.65 14.80 -4.03
C TRP A 61 4.14 14.83 -4.26
N ILE A 62 3.36 14.65 -3.20
CA ILE A 62 1.89 14.79 -3.26
C ILE A 62 1.51 16.23 -3.57
N SER A 63 2.13 17.21 -2.91
CA SER A 63 1.91 18.63 -3.20
C SER A 63 2.35 18.99 -4.62
N TYR A 64 3.46 18.43 -5.11
CA TYR A 64 3.89 18.61 -6.49
C TYR A 64 2.84 18.05 -7.47
N ALA A 65 2.37 16.80 -7.30
CA ALA A 65 1.33 16.22 -8.14
C ALA A 65 0.05 17.08 -8.16
N ALA A 66 -0.43 17.49 -6.99
CA ALA A 66 -1.60 18.35 -6.87
C ALA A 66 -1.42 19.71 -7.58
N SER A 67 -0.22 20.29 -7.55
CA SER A 67 0.08 21.56 -8.21
C SER A 67 0.04 21.50 -9.74
N GLN A 68 0.14 20.31 -10.32
CA GLN A 68 0.07 20.13 -11.78
C GLN A 68 -1.38 20.04 -12.30
N VAL A 69 -2.37 19.93 -11.42
CA VAL A 69 -3.77 19.74 -11.81
C VAL A 69 -4.40 21.01 -12.34
N LYS A 70 -4.96 20.95 -13.56
CA LYS A 70 -5.74 22.04 -14.16
C LYS A 70 -7.24 21.73 -14.10
N GLN A 71 -8.08 22.75 -14.31
CA GLN A 71 -9.54 22.58 -14.28
C GLN A 71 -10.02 21.57 -15.33
N ASP A 72 -9.49 21.64 -16.56
CA ASP A 72 -9.83 20.71 -17.64
C ASP A 72 -9.54 19.25 -17.28
N ASP A 73 -8.49 19.02 -16.49
CA ASP A 73 -8.14 17.70 -15.99
C ASP A 73 -9.17 17.20 -14.98
N VAL A 74 -9.64 18.08 -14.07
CA VAL A 74 -10.68 17.77 -13.08
C VAL A 74 -12.01 17.45 -13.76
N ASP A 75 -12.38 18.25 -14.77
CA ASP A 75 -13.62 18.04 -15.52
C ASP A 75 -13.59 16.70 -16.27
N LYS A 76 -12.43 16.37 -16.86
CA LYS A 76 -12.22 15.07 -17.50
C LYS A 76 -12.28 13.91 -16.50
N LEU A 77 -11.65 14.04 -15.33
CA LEU A 77 -11.74 13.01 -14.28
C LEU A 77 -13.19 12.80 -13.82
N ARG A 78 -13.97 13.88 -13.65
CA ARG A 78 -15.38 13.82 -13.25
C ARG A 78 -16.31 13.25 -14.31
N SER A 79 -15.93 13.34 -15.58
CA SER A 79 -16.69 12.75 -16.68
C SER A 79 -16.56 11.23 -16.77
N ALA A 80 -15.63 10.62 -16.02
CA ALA A 80 -15.43 9.18 -16.02
C ALA A 80 -16.66 8.46 -15.44
N GLU A 81 -17.14 7.42 -16.13
CA GLU A 81 -18.22 6.57 -15.61
C GLU A 81 -17.81 5.80 -14.35
N GLN A 82 -16.52 5.51 -14.24
CA GLN A 82 -15.92 4.72 -13.16
C GLN A 82 -14.62 5.39 -12.71
N GLY A 83 -14.31 5.32 -11.42
CA GLY A 83 -13.02 5.75 -10.89
C GLY A 83 -11.91 4.74 -11.18
N ALA A 84 -10.68 5.10 -10.81
CA ALA A 84 -9.55 4.20 -10.86
C ALA A 84 -9.76 3.01 -9.91
N ARG A 85 -9.25 1.83 -10.31
CA ARG A 85 -9.24 0.61 -9.49
C ARG A 85 -7.81 0.17 -9.26
N SER A 86 -7.56 -0.42 -8.11
CA SER A 86 -6.23 -0.92 -7.74
C SER A 86 -6.28 -2.37 -7.26
N GLU A 87 -5.30 -3.17 -7.66
CA GLU A 87 -5.15 -4.57 -7.25
C GLU A 87 -3.68 -4.86 -6.90
N ILE A 88 -3.42 -5.40 -5.70
CA ILE A 88 -2.09 -5.88 -5.31
C ILE A 88 -1.79 -7.17 -6.07
N LYS A 89 -0.71 -7.18 -6.84
CA LYS A 89 -0.21 -8.36 -7.56
C LYS A 89 0.88 -9.10 -6.80
N LYS A 90 1.79 -8.36 -6.15
CA LYS A 90 2.91 -8.94 -5.42
C LYS A 90 3.34 -8.03 -4.28
N ILE A 91 3.80 -8.64 -3.19
CA ILE A 91 4.48 -7.96 -2.09
C ILE A 91 5.86 -8.60 -1.95
N HIS A 92 6.89 -7.78 -1.85
CA HIS A 92 8.26 -8.19 -1.58
C HIS A 92 8.77 -7.41 -0.37
N TYR A 93 9.23 -8.11 0.66
CA TYR A 93 9.86 -7.50 1.82
C TYR A 93 11.38 -7.47 1.63
N ASP A 94 12.00 -6.35 1.99
CA ASP A 94 13.46 -6.23 2.03
C ASP A 94 14.02 -6.90 3.31
N GLU A 95 15.34 -7.05 3.39
CA GLU A 95 16.02 -7.59 4.57
C GLU A 95 15.64 -6.79 5.84
N GLY A 96 15.03 -7.50 6.81
CA GLY A 96 14.58 -6.91 8.08
C GLY A 96 13.11 -6.48 8.13
N ASP A 97 12.30 -6.80 7.11
CA ASP A 97 10.82 -6.71 7.09
C ASP A 97 10.22 -5.34 7.47
N SER A 98 11.03 -4.29 7.42
CA SER A 98 10.62 -2.90 7.72
C SER A 98 10.48 -2.03 6.47
N VAL A 99 10.79 -2.60 5.30
CA VAL A 99 10.61 -2.01 3.98
C VAL A 99 9.97 -3.06 3.08
N ALA A 100 9.02 -2.64 2.25
CA ALA A 100 8.34 -3.52 1.32
C ALA A 100 8.07 -2.82 -0.01
N SER A 101 8.26 -3.56 -1.10
CA SER A 101 7.84 -3.20 -2.44
C SER A 101 6.50 -3.88 -2.76
N VAL A 102 5.47 -3.08 -3.09
CA VAL A 102 4.14 -3.58 -3.44
C VAL A 102 3.86 -3.28 -4.90
N VAL A 103 3.75 -4.34 -5.71
CA VAL A 103 3.42 -4.26 -7.13
C VAL A 103 1.90 -4.20 -7.27
N MET A 104 1.42 -3.13 -7.88
CA MET A 104 0.00 -2.81 -8.04
C MET A 104 -0.37 -2.79 -9.53
N LYS A 105 -1.48 -3.41 -9.89
CA LYS A 105 -2.17 -3.12 -11.16
C LYS A 105 -3.18 -2.01 -10.91
N ILE A 106 -3.11 -0.94 -11.70
CA ILE A 106 -4.02 0.19 -11.64
C ILE A 106 -4.79 0.25 -12.95
N GLU A 107 -6.11 0.32 -12.87
CA GLU A 107 -6.99 0.35 -14.03
C GLU A 107 -7.82 1.63 -14.06
N ASN A 108 -8.18 2.05 -15.27
CA ASN A 108 -9.12 3.15 -15.54
C ASN A 108 -8.77 4.44 -14.78
N PHE A 109 -7.54 4.91 -14.92
CA PHE A 109 -7.05 6.12 -14.25
C PHE A 109 -6.67 7.20 -15.25
N LEU A 110 -6.73 8.44 -14.82
CA LEU A 110 -6.34 9.60 -15.62
C LEU A 110 -4.86 9.91 -15.40
N SER A 111 -4.06 9.89 -16.47
CA SER A 111 -2.62 10.11 -16.39
C SER A 111 -2.18 11.44 -16.97
N MET A 112 -1.29 12.14 -16.25
CA MET A 112 -0.62 13.37 -16.68
C MET A 112 0.83 13.08 -17.06
N ASP A 113 1.02 12.48 -18.24
CA ASP A 113 2.35 12.11 -18.73
C ASP A 113 3.04 13.28 -19.48
N SER A 114 2.31 14.38 -19.70
CA SER A 114 2.77 15.56 -20.42
C SER A 114 2.27 16.85 -19.77
N LEU A 115 3.14 17.84 -19.59
CA LEU A 115 2.82 19.13 -18.98
C LEU A 115 1.88 20.01 -19.85
N GLU A 116 1.88 19.80 -21.16
CA GLU A 116 1.18 20.64 -22.13
C GLU A 116 -0.19 20.09 -22.56
N ALA A 117 -0.48 18.81 -22.34
CA ALA A 117 -1.75 18.20 -22.73
C ALA A 117 -2.63 17.86 -21.52
N VAL A 118 -3.94 17.97 -21.71
CA VAL A 118 -4.96 17.43 -20.78
C VAL A 118 -4.67 15.94 -20.57
N GLY A 119 -4.77 15.47 -19.32
CA GLY A 119 -4.52 14.07 -18.99
C GLY A 119 -5.34 13.10 -19.85
N HIS A 120 -4.88 11.87 -20.05
CA HIS A 120 -5.59 10.85 -20.83
C HIS A 120 -5.87 9.61 -19.98
N PHE A 121 -6.99 8.93 -20.27
CA PHE A 121 -7.33 7.71 -19.56
C PHE A 121 -6.42 6.57 -20.01
N VAL A 122 -5.95 5.82 -19.04
CA VAL A 122 -5.17 4.60 -19.23
C VAL A 122 -5.99 3.44 -18.71
N GLU A 123 -6.19 2.45 -19.59
CA GLU A 123 -6.98 1.26 -19.26
C GLU A 123 -6.34 0.46 -18.12
N SER A 124 -5.03 0.22 -18.19
CA SER A 124 -4.28 -0.51 -17.18
C SER A 124 -2.79 -0.16 -17.22
N ALA A 125 -2.16 -0.06 -16.04
CA ALA A 125 -0.71 0.00 -15.90
C ALA A 125 -0.26 -0.62 -14.56
N THR A 126 1.01 -1.05 -14.49
CA THR A 126 1.62 -1.57 -13.26
C THR A 126 2.47 -0.49 -12.61
N TYR A 127 2.41 -0.41 -11.28
CA TYR A 127 3.23 0.49 -10.47
C TYR A 127 3.80 -0.27 -9.28
N THR A 128 5.06 0.01 -8.94
CA THR A 128 5.67 -0.47 -7.71
C THR A 128 5.70 0.63 -6.65
N LEU A 129 4.99 0.42 -5.54
CA LEU A 129 4.99 1.31 -4.37
C LEU A 129 6.00 0.85 -3.32
N GLN A 130 6.79 1.79 -2.82
CA GLN A 130 7.69 1.54 -1.68
C GLN A 130 6.97 1.92 -0.38
N LEU A 131 6.86 0.97 0.54
CA LEU A 131 6.31 1.17 1.87
C LEU A 131 7.41 0.95 2.91
N VAL A 132 7.38 1.76 3.98
CA VAL A 132 8.31 1.66 5.10
C VAL A 132 7.55 1.66 6.41
N GLN A 133 8.02 0.91 7.39
CA GLN A 133 7.41 0.86 8.72
C GLN A 133 7.97 1.99 9.59
N LEU A 134 7.10 2.92 10.01
CA LEU A 134 7.41 4.01 10.94
C LEU A 134 6.54 3.85 12.18
N ASN A 135 7.14 3.77 13.37
CA ASN A 135 6.41 3.60 14.63
C ASN A 135 5.39 2.44 14.59
N LYS A 136 5.77 1.31 13.98
CA LYS A 136 4.93 0.11 13.77
C LYS A 136 3.73 0.32 12.84
N GLN A 137 3.75 1.34 11.99
CA GLN A 137 2.75 1.56 10.94
C GLN A 137 3.45 1.66 9.58
N TRP A 138 2.97 0.90 8.60
CA TRP A 138 3.36 1.05 7.22
C TRP A 138 2.88 2.39 6.67
N LYS A 139 3.78 3.04 5.93
CA LYS A 139 3.53 4.30 5.21
C LYS A 139 4.16 4.23 3.83
N VAL A 140 3.50 4.81 2.84
CA VAL A 140 4.06 4.94 1.48
C VAL A 140 5.20 5.97 1.50
N ARG A 141 6.37 5.55 1.02
CA ARG A 141 7.55 6.39 0.86
C ARG A 141 7.72 6.77 -0.61
N LEU A 142 7.49 8.04 -0.91
CA LEU A 142 7.74 8.62 -2.21
C LEU A 142 9.10 9.30 -2.22
N THR A 143 9.96 8.90 -3.14
CA THR A 143 11.19 9.62 -3.49
C THR A 143 11.08 10.37 -4.80
N GLU A 144 9.97 10.15 -5.52
CA GLU A 144 9.53 10.77 -6.76
C GLU A 144 8.02 10.51 -6.94
N LEU A 145 7.41 11.03 -8.01
CA LEU A 145 6.05 10.64 -8.39
C LEU A 145 6.00 9.15 -8.75
N PRO A 146 4.94 8.41 -8.40
CA PRO A 146 4.71 7.05 -8.89
C PRO A 146 4.89 6.96 -10.40
N ARG A 147 5.81 6.10 -10.84
CA ARG A 147 6.10 5.85 -12.25
C ARG A 147 5.57 4.49 -12.65
N ARG A 148 5.09 4.39 -13.89
CA ARG A 148 4.73 3.10 -14.47
C ARG A 148 5.98 2.22 -14.56
N ASP A 149 5.81 0.96 -14.21
CA ASP A 149 6.83 -0.04 -14.44
C ASP A 149 6.97 -0.22 -15.95
N SER A 150 8.22 -0.29 -16.45
CA SER A 150 8.43 -0.65 -17.85
C SER A 150 7.88 -2.05 -18.08
N PRO A 151 7.22 -2.33 -19.22
CA PRO A 151 6.89 -3.69 -19.59
C PRO A 151 8.19 -4.49 -19.54
N LEU A 152 8.24 -5.53 -18.71
CA LEU A 152 9.31 -6.51 -18.75
C LEU A 152 9.38 -6.98 -20.21
N HIS A 153 10.47 -6.65 -20.90
CA HIS A 153 10.81 -7.37 -22.12
C HIS A 153 11.20 -8.76 -21.66
N ASP A 154 10.27 -9.71 -21.75
CA ASP A 154 10.60 -11.13 -21.72
C ASP A 154 11.55 -11.36 -22.91
N TYR A 155 12.85 -11.47 -22.63
CA TYR A 155 13.90 -11.89 -23.57
C TYR A 155 14.05 -13.42 -23.54
#